data_AF-A0AAF3JAE9-F1
#
_entry.id   AF-A0AAF3JAE9-F1
#
_cell.length_a   1.000
_cell.length_b   1.000
_cell.length_c   1.000
_cell.angle_alpha   90.00
_cell.angle_beta   90.00
_cell.angle_gamma   90.00
#
_symmetry.space_group_name_H-M   'P 1'
#
loop_
_entity.id
_entity.type
_entity.pdbx_description
1 polymer ?
#
loop_
_entity_poly.entity_id
_entity_poly.type
_entity_poly.pdbx_seq_one_letter_code
_entity_poly.pdbx_strand_id
1 'polypeptide(L)'
;MVVISSETDSCQICEQILQEAARNLQKDYAENELLKELLLACNSLEATYDRETVQKCIGFTYPNIDIIYNDFKAGKDAHSTCVEIGQC
;
A
#
# COMPACT_ATOMS: atom_id res chain seq x y z
N MET A 1 20.74 -14.95 -6.16
CA MET A 1 19.30 -14.98 -6.46
C MET A 1 18.61 -15.20 -5.14
N VAL A 2 18.04 -14.14 -4.56
CA VAL A 2 17.19 -14.29 -3.37
C VAL A 2 15.86 -14.81 -3.90
N VAL A 3 15.51 -16.02 -3.48
CA VAL A 3 14.20 -16.61 -3.74
C VAL A 3 13.30 -16.02 -2.66
N ILE A 4 12.54 -14.98 -2.98
CA ILE A 4 11.54 -14.42 -2.05
C ILE A 4 10.19 -15.03 -2.43
N SER A 5 9.58 -15.69 -1.45
CA SER A 5 8.29 -16.34 -1.53
C SER A 5 7.23 -15.27 -1.81
N SER A 6 6.32 -15.51 -2.75
CA SER A 6 5.32 -14.54 -3.23
C SER A 6 4.44 -13.89 -2.15
N GLU A 7 4.34 -14.48 -0.96
CA GLU A 7 3.62 -13.93 0.19
C GLU A 7 4.44 -12.89 0.98
N THR A 8 5.76 -13.07 1.06
CA THR A 8 6.66 -12.14 1.76
C THR A 8 6.80 -10.83 0.99
N ASP A 9 6.80 -10.90 -0.34
CA ASP A 9 6.86 -9.71 -1.20
C ASP A 9 5.59 -8.86 -1.11
N SER A 10 4.40 -9.48 -1.13
CA SER A 10 3.13 -8.74 -1.05
C SER A 10 2.98 -7.97 0.26
N CYS A 11 3.31 -8.60 1.39
CA CYS A 11 3.22 -7.96 2.70
C CYS A 11 4.18 -6.77 2.80
N GLN A 12 5.43 -6.97 2.37
CA GLN A 12 6.44 -5.92 2.37
C GLN A 12 6.07 -4.74 1.44
N ILE A 13 5.55 -5.03 0.24
CA ILE A 13 5.10 -4.00 -0.71
C ILE A 13 3.94 -3.21 -0.12
N CYS A 14 2.95 -3.90 0.45
CA CYS A 14 1.81 -3.24 1.08
C CYS A 14 2.27 -2.31 2.20
N GLU A 15 3.09 -2.79 3.13
CA GLU A 15 3.57 -1.95 4.23
C GLU A 15 4.37 -0.75 3.72
N GLN A 16 5.24 -0.96 2.74
CA GLN A 16 6.06 0.08 2.16
C GLN A 16 5.21 1.21 1.56
N ILE A 17 4.19 0.88 0.76
CA ILE A 17 3.35 1.92 0.12
C ILE A 17 2.46 2.64 1.14
N LEU A 18 1.95 1.93 2.15
CA LEU A 18 1.13 2.53 3.19
C LEU A 18 1.95 3.52 4.02
N GLN A 19 3.18 3.14 4.37
CA GLN A 19 4.10 4.03 5.08
C GLN A 19 4.50 5.24 4.24
N GLU A 20 4.74 5.06 2.93
CA GLU A 20 5.08 6.16 2.02
C GLU A 20 3.91 7.14 1.89
N ALA A 21 2.69 6.65 1.67
CA ALA A 21 1.50 7.49 1.61
C ALA A 21 1.28 8.24 2.94
N ALA A 22 1.40 7.55 4.08
CA ALA A 22 1.24 8.16 5.40
C ALA A 22 2.20 9.33 5.65
N ARG A 23 3.43 9.28 5.10
CA ARG A 23 4.41 10.37 5.22
C ARG A 23 4.00 11.64 4.46
N ASN A 24 3.24 11.50 3.38
CA ASN A 24 2.87 12.60 2.50
C ASN A 24 1.50 13.22 2.84
N LEU A 25 0.69 12.55 3.66
CA LEU A 25 -0.66 13.00 3.99
C LEU A 25 -0.65 14.11 5.05
N GLN A 26 -1.45 15.14 4.79
CA GLN A 26 -1.74 16.20 5.76
C GLN A 26 -2.73 15.70 6.82
N LYS A 27 -2.84 16.42 7.93
CA LYS A 27 -3.89 16.17 8.91
C LYS A 27 -5.25 16.47 8.25
N ASP A 28 -6.21 15.55 8.39
CA ASP A 28 -7.57 15.63 7.83
C ASP A 28 -7.68 15.55 6.29
N TYR A 29 -6.95 14.62 5.69
CA TYR A 29 -7.04 14.29 4.27
C TYR A 29 -8.35 13.56 3.87
N ALA A 30 -8.74 13.72 2.61
CA ALA A 30 -9.85 13.00 2.00
C ALA A 30 -9.41 11.64 1.43
N GLU A 31 -10.35 10.69 1.32
CA GLU A 31 -10.07 9.33 0.85
C GLU A 31 -9.44 9.29 -0.56
N ASN A 32 -9.91 10.17 -1.45
CA ASN A 32 -9.33 10.31 -2.79
C ASN A 32 -7.90 10.84 -2.80
N GLU A 33 -7.51 11.64 -1.79
CA GLU A 33 -6.12 12.09 -1.62
C GLU A 33 -5.23 10.92 -1.18
N LEU A 34 -5.69 10.10 -0.24
CA LEU A 34 -5.01 8.87 0.15
C LEU A 34 -4.84 7.92 -1.05
N LEU A 35 -5.89 7.70 -1.83
CA LEU A 35 -5.82 6.86 -3.02
C LEU A 35 -4.74 7.38 -3.99
N LYS A 36 -4.70 8.69 -4.22
CA LYS A 36 -3.70 9.29 -5.09
C LYS A 36 -2.27 9.04 -4.57
N GLU A 37 -2.02 9.26 -3.29
CA GLU A 37 -0.71 9.02 -2.68
C GLU A 37 -0.30 7.54 -2.74
N LEU A 38 -1.25 6.62 -2.50
CA LEU A 38 -0.99 5.18 -2.60
C LEU A 38 -0.65 4.76 -4.04
N LEU A 39 -1.36 5.29 -5.04
CA LEU A 39 -1.06 5.02 -6.44
C LEU A 39 0.30 5.59 -6.84
N LEU A 40 0.68 6.78 -6.35
CA LEU A 40 2.01 7.34 -6.57
C LEU A 40 3.08 6.44 -5.95
N ALA A 41 2.87 5.97 -4.72
CA ALA A 41 3.75 5.02 -4.05
C ALA A 41 3.88 3.70 -4.85
N CYS A 42 2.78 3.12 -5.33
CA CYS A 42 2.82 1.94 -6.20
C CYS A 42 3.64 2.17 -7.48
N ASN A 43 3.45 3.30 -8.17
CA ASN A 43 4.20 3.59 -9.40
C ASN A 43 5.70 3.81 -9.14
N SER A 44 6.07 4.33 -7.96
CA SER A 44 7.48 4.52 -7.59
C SER A 44 8.26 3.20 -7.51
N LEU A 45 7.56 2.07 -7.32
CA LEU A 45 8.15 0.74 -7.27
C LEU A 45 8.77 0.31 -8.60
N GLU A 46 8.40 0.92 -9.74
CA GLU A 46 8.99 0.62 -11.06
C GLU A 46 10.51 0.81 -11.10
N ALA A 47 11.07 1.60 -10.18
CA ALA A 47 12.52 1.77 -10.06
C ALA A 47 13.25 0.53 -9.51
N THR A 48 12.53 -0.38 -8.83
CA THR A 48 13.09 -1.54 -8.12
C THR A 48 12.47 -2.87 -8.55
N TYR A 49 11.18 -2.86 -8.89
CA TYR A 49 10.39 -4.05 -9.19
C TYR A 49 9.91 -4.05 -10.64
N ASP A 50 9.48 -5.22 -11.10
CA ASP A 50 8.91 -5.36 -12.43
C ASP A 50 7.49 -4.75 -12.51
N ARG A 51 7.01 -4.62 -13.75
CA ARG A 51 5.69 -4.06 -14.02
C ARG A 51 4.56 -4.91 -13.42
N GLU A 52 4.74 -6.23 -13.34
CA GLU A 52 3.74 -7.12 -12.75
C GLU A 52 3.52 -6.81 -11.28
N THR A 53 4.61 -6.56 -10.54
CA THR A 53 4.58 -6.17 -9.13
C THR A 53 3.86 -4.84 -8.92
N VAL A 54 4.11 -3.87 -9.78
CA VAL A 54 3.43 -2.56 -9.75
C VAL A 54 1.94 -2.72 -10.03
N GLN A 55 1.55 -3.58 -10.98
CA GLN A 55 0.14 -3.86 -11.25
C GLN A 55 -0.54 -4.59 -10.09
N LYS A 56 0.15 -5.52 -9.41
CA LYS A 56 -0.37 -6.15 -8.17
C LYS A 56 -0.60 -5.12 -7.08
N CYS A 57 0.34 -4.21 -6.88
CA CYS A 57 0.22 -3.09 -5.94
C CYS A 57 -1.06 -2.28 -6.18
N ILE A 58 -1.27 -1.84 -7.41
CA ILE A 58 -2.47 -1.10 -7.82
C ILE A 58 -3.73 -1.97 -7.63
N GLY A 59 -3.63 -3.25 -7.99
CA GLY A 59 -4.70 -4.23 -7.96
C GLY A 59 -5.25 -4.53 -6.57
N PHE A 60 -4.43 -4.50 -5.51
CA PHE A 60 -4.94 -4.59 -4.14
C PHE A 60 -5.24 -3.22 -3.52
N THR A 61 -4.63 -2.14 -3.99
CA THR A 61 -4.85 -0.79 -3.43
C THR A 61 -6.25 -0.27 -3.75
N TYR A 62 -6.64 -0.28 -5.04
CA TYR A 62 -7.89 0.30 -5.49
C TYR A 62 -9.15 -0.33 -4.84
N PRO A 63 -9.30 -1.67 -4.79
CA PRO A 63 -10.50 -2.29 -4.21
C PRO A 63 -10.56 -2.19 -2.68
N ASN A 64 -9.43 -1.93 -2.01
CA ASN A 64 -9.37 -1.88 -0.54
C ASN A 64 -9.27 -0.45 0.02
N ILE A 65 -9.44 0.59 -0.81
CA ILE A 65 -9.25 1.98 -0.38
C ILE A 65 -10.13 2.36 0.81
N ASP A 66 -11.39 1.91 0.85
CA ASP A 66 -12.31 2.16 1.96
C ASP A 66 -11.76 1.60 3.28
N ILE A 67 -11.18 0.39 3.27
CA ILE A 67 -10.60 -0.26 4.45
C ILE A 67 -9.35 0.51 4.87
N ILE A 68 -8.44 0.76 3.93
CA ILE A 68 -7.17 1.45 4.19
C ILE A 68 -7.43 2.86 4.77
N TYR A 69 -8.42 3.58 4.23
CA TYR A 69 -8.81 4.91 4.72
C TYR A 69 -9.33 4.85 6.16
N ASN A 70 -10.25 3.95 6.45
CA ASN A 70 -10.81 3.80 7.79
C ASN A 70 -9.74 3.38 8.80
N ASP A 71 -8.84 2.48 8.43
CA ASP A 71 -7.73 2.03 9.27
C ASP A 71 -6.78 3.18 9.61
N PHE A 72 -6.40 4.00 8.62
CA PHE A 72 -5.56 5.16 8.89
C PHE A 72 -6.28 6.21 9.75
N LYS A 73 -7.59 6.44 9.52
CA LYS A 73 -8.39 7.34 10.37
C LYS A 73 -8.52 6.83 11.81
N ALA A 74 -8.51 5.51 12.00
CA ALA A 74 -8.47 4.85 13.30
C ALA A 74 -7.07 4.85 13.94
N GLY A 75 -6.04 5.32 13.23
CA GLY A 75 -4.66 5.35 13.71
C GLY A 75 -3.98 3.98 13.72
N LYS A 76 -4.49 3.04 12.93
CA LYS A 76 -3.92 1.71 12.77
C LYS A 76 -2.60 1.79 12.01
N ASP A 77 -1.66 0.90 12.33
CA ASP A 77 -0.40 0.82 11.60
C ASP A 77 -0.51 0.09 10.25
N ALA A 78 0.51 0.27 9.43
CA ALA A 78 0.58 -0.30 8.08
C ALA A 78 0.49 -1.83 8.08
N HIS A 79 1.22 -2.52 8.97
CA HIS A 79 1.22 -3.98 9.03
C HIS A 79 -0.17 -4.54 9.31
N SER A 80 -0.83 -4.01 10.34
CA SER A 80 -2.17 -4.45 10.73
C SER A 80 -3.21 -4.15 9.64
N THR A 81 -3.04 -3.07 8.88
CA THR A 81 -3.86 -2.76 7.70
C THR A 81 -3.62 -3.78 6.58
N CYS A 82 -2.36 -4.11 6.30
CA CYS A 82 -1.99 -5.09 5.27
C CYS A 82 -2.47 -6.52 5.58
N VAL A 83 -2.50 -6.92 6.85
CA VAL A 83 -3.15 -8.16 7.31
C VAL A 83 -4.65 -8.13 7.02
N GLU A 84 -5.32 -7.00 7.29
CA GLU A 84 -6.78 -6.90 7.10
C GLU A 84 -7.18 -6.98 5.63
N ILE A 85 -6.37 -6.43 4.73
CA ILE A 85 -6.61 -6.50 3.27
C ILE A 85 -6.00 -7.75 2.61
N GLY A 86 -5.51 -8.71 3.41
CA GLY A 86 -4.99 -10.00 2.96
C GLY A 86 -3.73 -9.92 2.10
N GLN A 87 -2.89 -8.90 2.30
CA GLN A 87 -1.56 -8.81 1.67
C GLN A 87 -0.45 -9.31 2.62
N CYS A 88 -0.75 -9.36 3.92
CA CYS A 88 -0.12 -10.15 4.95
C CYS A 88 -1.20 -11.12 5.52
#